data_AF-A0A1Q8FWA2-F1
#
_entry.id   AF-A0A1Q8FWA2-F1
#
_cell.length_a   1.000
_cell.length_b   1.000
_cell.length_c   1.000
_cell.angle_alpha   90.00
_cell.angle_beta   90.00
_cell.angle_gamma   90.00
#
_symmetry.space_group_name_H-M   'P 1'
#
loop_
_entity.id
_entity.type
_entity.pdbx_description
1 polymer ?
#
loop_
_entity_poly.entity_id
_entity_poly.type
_entity_poly.pdbx_seq_one_letter_code
_entity_poly.pdbx_strand_id
1 'polypeptide(L)'
;MTELPTRYAPADIVKIAMDCENLDALAAPLEFASTADDPWMVNAGILAIGHAARRFKAYPASLKDTLWARIHDFPQAEQLRPACLAAQEDIRHFKAKPV
;
A
#
# COMPACT_ATOMS: atom_id res chain seq x y z
N MET A 1 -18.24 -15.37 -6.03
CA MET A 1 -17.95 -14.03 -5.49
C MET A 1 -17.35 -14.23 -4.12
N THR A 2 -16.04 -14.06 -3.98
CA THR A 2 -15.36 -14.06 -2.68
C THR A 2 -15.64 -12.72 -2.03
N GLU A 3 -16.33 -12.74 -0.88
CA GLU A 3 -16.57 -11.54 -0.09
C GLU A 3 -15.21 -10.95 0.33
N LEU A 4 -15.01 -9.68 -0.01
CA LEU A 4 -13.87 -8.92 0.48
C LEU A 4 -14.01 -8.80 2.00
N PRO A 5 -12.97 -9.11 2.80
CA PRO A 5 -12.99 -8.89 4.23
C PRO A 5 -13.48 -7.47 4.53
N THR A 6 -14.61 -7.35 5.23
CA THR A 6 -15.24 -6.05 5.52
C THR A 6 -14.48 -5.21 6.54
N ARG A 7 -13.37 -5.74 7.10
CA ARG A 7 -12.51 -5.04 8.05
C ARG A 7 -11.06 -5.54 7.89
N TYR A 8 -10.18 -4.65 7.43
CA TYR A 8 -8.74 -4.81 7.63
C TYR A 8 -8.32 -3.93 8.80
N ALA A 9 -7.43 -4.44 9.65
CA ALA A 9 -6.58 -3.59 10.47
C ALA A 9 -5.32 -3.20 9.68
N PRO A 10 -4.63 -2.10 10.01
CA PRO A 10 -3.40 -1.71 9.31
C PRO A 10 -2.35 -2.84 9.24
N ALA A 11 -2.19 -3.61 10.32
CA ALA A 11 -1.26 -4.73 10.37
C ALA A 11 -1.63 -5.87 9.42
N ASP A 12 -2.92 -6.08 9.14
CA ASP A 12 -3.37 -7.13 8.22
C ASP A 12 -2.91 -6.83 6.79
N ILE A 13 -3.01 -5.57 6.36
CA ILE A 13 -2.59 -5.15 5.01
C ILE A 13 -1.09 -5.40 4.80
N VAL A 14 -0.27 -5.01 5.78
CA VAL A 14 1.19 -5.24 5.73
C VAL A 14 1.49 -6.73 5.73
N LYS A 15 0.83 -7.52 6.60
CA LYS A 15 1.02 -8.97 6.65
C LYS A 15 0.66 -9.64 5.33
N ILE A 16 -0.47 -9.28 4.72
CA ILE A 16 -0.87 -9.78 3.40
C ILE A 16 0.22 -9.43 2.37
N ALA A 17 0.75 -8.20 2.37
CA ALA A 17 1.83 -7.80 1.47
C ALA A 17 3.15 -8.54 1.68
N MET A 18 3.41 -9.05 2.88
CA MET A 18 4.56 -9.90 3.18
C MET A 18 4.36 -11.36 2.77
N ASP A 19 3.13 -11.87 2.87
CA ASP A 19 2.84 -13.31 2.78
C ASP A 19 2.18 -13.74 1.46
N CYS A 20 1.51 -12.84 0.73
CA CYS A 20 0.73 -13.21 -0.46
C CYS A 20 1.61 -13.80 -1.57
N GLU A 21 1.12 -14.79 -2.31
CA GLU A 21 1.90 -15.46 -3.35
C GLU A 21 1.98 -14.67 -4.67
N ASN A 22 0.99 -13.81 -4.91
CA ASN A 22 0.88 -13.00 -6.11
C ASN A 22 0.46 -11.57 -5.79
N LEU A 23 0.71 -10.68 -6.76
CA LEU A 23 0.44 -9.26 -6.62
C LEU A 23 -1.07 -8.94 -6.57
N ASP A 24 -1.89 -9.71 -7.29
CA ASP A 24 -3.34 -9.50 -7.38
C ASP A 24 -4.04 -9.59 -6.02
N ALA A 25 -3.49 -10.38 -5.10
CA ALA A 25 -3.96 -10.46 -3.72
C ALA A 25 -3.92 -9.11 -2.96
N LEU A 26 -3.18 -8.12 -3.47
CA LEU A 26 -3.11 -6.77 -2.89
C LEU A 26 -4.17 -5.81 -3.40
N ALA A 27 -4.89 -6.12 -4.48
CA ALA A 27 -5.89 -5.20 -5.03
C ALA A 27 -6.93 -4.82 -3.96
N ALA A 28 -7.55 -5.82 -3.35
CA ALA A 28 -8.58 -5.66 -2.33
C ALA A 28 -8.12 -4.89 -1.07
N PRO A 29 -7.01 -5.27 -0.38
CA PRO A 29 -6.49 -4.50 0.75
C PRO A 29 -6.11 -3.06 0.41
N LEU A 30 -5.50 -2.83 -0.75
CA LEU A 30 -5.05 -1.50 -1.16
C LEU A 30 -6.23 -0.59 -1.55
N GLU A 31 -7.25 -1.13 -2.21
CA GLU A 31 -8.51 -0.41 -2.48
C GLU A 31 -9.16 0.03 -1.16
N PHE A 32 -9.25 -0.89 -0.19
CA PHE A 32 -9.76 -0.56 1.14
C PHE A 32 -8.94 0.54 1.81
N ALA A 33 -7.60 0.41 1.81
CA ALA A 33 -6.72 1.43 2.38
C ALA A 33 -6.88 2.80 1.71
N SER A 34 -7.05 2.83 0.39
CA SER A 34 -7.14 4.07 -0.38
C SER A 34 -8.38 4.90 -0.06
N THR A 35 -9.45 4.24 0.43
CA THR A 35 -10.73 4.86 0.78
C THR A 35 -10.94 5.05 2.27
N ALA A 36 -10.02 4.54 3.10
CA ALA A 36 -10.13 4.60 4.55
C ALA A 36 -9.95 6.03 5.09
N ASP A 37 -10.76 6.38 6.09
CA ASP A 37 -10.64 7.62 6.87
C ASP A 37 -9.75 7.41 8.11
N ASP A 38 -8.66 6.66 7.93
CA ASP A 38 -7.65 6.38 8.95
C ASP A 38 -6.25 6.56 8.33
N PRO A 39 -5.43 7.51 8.82
CA PRO A 39 -4.09 7.75 8.30
C PRO A 39 -3.20 6.52 8.40
N TRP A 40 -3.39 5.66 9.42
CA TRP A 40 -2.59 4.45 9.59
C TRP A 40 -2.97 3.35 8.59
N MET A 41 -4.21 3.36 8.10
CA MET A 41 -4.63 2.46 7.03
C MET A 41 -3.98 2.86 5.71
N VAL A 42 -3.97 4.16 5.39
CA VAL A 42 -3.26 4.71 4.23
C VAL A 42 -1.76 4.42 4.33
N ASN A 43 -1.17 4.61 5.51
CA ASN A 43 0.22 4.25 5.79
C ASN A 43 0.52 2.77 5.52
N ALA A 44 -0.35 1.87 5.99
CA ALA A 44 -0.20 0.44 5.74
C ALA A 44 -0.30 0.08 4.26
N GLY A 45 -1.22 0.72 3.51
CA GLY A 45 -1.30 0.59 2.06
C GLY A 45 -0.02 1.03 1.37
N ILE A 46 0.56 2.15 1.79
CA ILE A 46 1.84 2.67 1.28
C ILE A 46 2.99 1.67 1.52
N LEU A 47 3.09 1.13 2.72
CA LEU A 47 4.09 0.11 3.05
C LEU A 47 3.89 -1.18 2.24
N ALA A 48 2.63 -1.59 2.02
CA ALA A 48 2.30 -2.72 1.16
C ALA A 48 2.74 -2.53 -0.30
N ILE A 49 2.68 -1.30 -0.84
CA ILE A 49 3.28 -0.97 -2.15
C ILE A 49 4.80 -1.20 -2.13
N GLY A 50 5.48 -0.77 -1.06
CA GLY A 50 6.91 -1.04 -0.86
C GLY A 50 7.19 -2.55 -0.91
N HIS A 51 6.48 -3.34 -0.11
CA HIS A 51 6.62 -4.80 -0.10
C HIS A 51 6.36 -5.44 -1.47
N ALA A 52 5.34 -4.99 -2.19
CA ALA A 52 5.06 -5.44 -3.55
C ALA A 52 6.26 -5.21 -4.47
N ALA A 53 6.84 -3.99 -4.42
CA ALA A 53 8.02 -3.65 -5.18
C ALA A 53 9.23 -4.55 -4.84
N ARG A 54 9.48 -4.82 -3.54
CA ARG A 54 10.58 -5.72 -3.12
C ARG A 54 10.39 -7.15 -3.60
N ARG A 55 9.17 -7.69 -3.47
CA ARG A 55 8.89 -9.13 -3.66
C ARG A 55 8.65 -9.47 -5.12
N PHE A 56 7.81 -8.69 -5.78
CA PHE A 56 7.34 -8.99 -7.14
C PHE A 56 8.07 -8.19 -8.22
N LYS A 57 8.88 -7.18 -7.83
CA LYS A 57 9.46 -6.20 -8.77
C LYS A 57 8.37 -5.54 -9.62
N ALA A 58 7.17 -5.42 -9.06
CA ALA A 58 6.00 -4.81 -9.66
C ALA A 58 5.12 -4.19 -8.56
N TYR A 59 4.31 -3.19 -8.91
CA TYR A 59 3.39 -2.55 -7.98
C TYR A 59 2.17 -1.98 -8.71
N PRO A 60 0.98 -1.97 -8.08
CA PRO A 60 -0.22 -1.41 -8.70
C PRO A 60 -0.14 0.12 -8.73
N ALA A 61 0.10 0.67 -9.92
CA ALA A 61 0.49 2.07 -10.07
C ALA A 61 -0.63 3.05 -9.69
N SER A 62 -1.86 2.76 -10.13
CA SER A 62 -3.04 3.57 -9.81
C SER A 62 -3.27 3.66 -8.30
N LEU A 63 -3.23 2.53 -7.60
CA LEU A 63 -3.44 2.46 -6.15
C LEU A 63 -2.32 3.16 -5.39
N LYS A 64 -1.06 3.03 -5.83
CA LYS A 64 0.05 3.81 -5.26
C LYS A 64 -0.22 5.31 -5.38
N ASP A 65 -0.56 5.80 -6.56
CA ASP A 65 -0.76 7.24 -6.76
C ASP A 65 -1.94 7.77 -5.93
N THR A 66 -3.03 7.01 -5.82
CA THR A 66 -4.16 7.33 -4.93
C THR A 66 -3.71 7.40 -3.46
N LEU A 67 -3.00 6.38 -2.97
CA LEU A 67 -2.53 6.35 -1.58
C LEU A 67 -1.57 7.51 -1.25
N TRP A 68 -0.71 7.90 -2.20
CA TRP A 68 0.20 9.03 -2.01
C TRP A 68 -0.55 10.35 -1.93
N ALA A 69 -1.58 10.53 -2.78
CA ALA A 69 -2.42 11.73 -2.73
C ALA A 69 -3.15 11.85 -1.38
N ARG A 70 -3.68 10.74 -0.86
CA ARG A 70 -4.44 10.68 0.40
C ARG A 70 -3.66 11.17 1.62
N ILE A 71 -2.32 11.11 1.62
CA ILE A 71 -1.53 11.59 2.77
C ILE A 71 -1.82 13.05 3.11
N HIS A 72 -2.07 13.87 2.09
CA HIS A 72 -2.32 15.29 2.27
C HIS A 72 -3.72 15.58 2.86
N ASP A 73 -4.60 14.59 2.92
CA ASP A 73 -5.94 14.73 3.50
C ASP A 73 -5.90 14.71 5.04
N PHE A 74 -4.80 14.23 5.63
CA PHE A 74 -4.69 14.06 7.08
C PHE A 74 -3.83 15.14 7.74
N PRO A 75 -4.22 15.65 8.93
CA PRO A 75 -3.36 16.54 9.73
C PRO A 75 -1.99 15.95 10.07
N GLN A 76 -1.88 14.61 10.07
CA GLN A 76 -0.66 13.86 10.36
C GLN A 76 0.23 13.62 9.13
N ALA A 77 0.03 14.35 8.01
CA ALA A 77 0.78 14.14 6.76
C ALA A 77 2.30 13.99 6.93
N GLU A 78 2.93 14.80 7.81
CA GLU A 78 4.37 14.73 8.09
C GLU A 78 4.79 13.38 8.73
N GLN A 79 3.91 12.75 9.51
CA GLN A 79 4.15 11.44 10.12
C GLN A 79 4.05 10.30 9.09
N LEU A 80 3.28 10.50 8.01
CA LEU A 80 3.09 9.51 6.94
C LEU A 80 4.19 9.59 5.87
N ARG A 81 4.82 10.76 5.71
CA ARG A 81 5.88 11.00 4.72
C ARG A 81 7.01 9.95 4.73
N PRO A 82 7.52 9.47 5.88
CA PRO A 82 8.57 8.44 5.89
C PRO A 82 8.17 7.14 5.17
N ALA A 83 6.90 6.72 5.25
CA ALA A 83 6.44 5.52 4.56
C ALA A 83 6.47 5.68 3.04
N CYS A 84 6.14 6.87 2.53
CA CYS A 84 6.28 7.18 1.11
C CYS A 84 7.73 7.11 0.63
N LEU A 85 8.65 7.68 1.40
CA LEU A 85 10.06 7.66 1.05
C LEU A 85 10.61 6.23 1.04
N ALA A 86 10.25 5.42 2.04
CA ALA A 86 10.65 4.01 2.10
C ALA A 86 10.12 3.20 0.92
N ALA A 87 8.83 3.34 0.60
CA ALA A 87 8.23 2.63 -0.53
C ALA A 87 8.78 3.12 -1.89
N GLN A 88 9.05 4.42 -2.03
CA GLN A 88 9.69 4.98 -3.22
C GLN A 88 11.13 4.48 -3.38
N GLU A 89 11.87 4.37 -2.28
CA GLU A 89 13.21 3.78 -2.28
C GLU A 89 13.14 2.32 -2.73
N ASP A 90 12.17 1.54 -2.25
CA ASP A 90 11.98 0.15 -2.66
C ASP A 90 11.66 0.02 -4.16
N ILE A 91 10.74 0.84 -4.67
CA ILE A 91 10.43 0.89 -6.11
C ILE A 91 11.71 1.16 -6.92
N ARG A 92 12.53 2.14 -6.49
CA ARG A 92 13.77 2.50 -7.17
C ARG A 92 14.83 1.40 -7.08
N HIS A 93 15.07 0.88 -5.87
CA HIS A 93 16.11 -0.09 -5.57
C HIS A 93 15.87 -1.41 -6.30
N PHE A 94 14.65 -1.93 -6.23
CA PHE A 94 14.26 -3.19 -6.88
C PHE A 94 13.89 -3.01 -8.36
N LYS A 95 13.94 -1.78 -8.87
CA LYS A 95 13.57 -1.41 -10.25
C LYS A 95 12.17 -1.89 -10.62
N ALA A 96 11.25 -1.81 -9.65
CA ALA A 96 9.92 -2.36 -9.78
C ALA A 96 9.14 -1.65 -10.90
N LYS A 97 8.34 -2.41 -11.65
CA LYS A 97 7.56 -1.90 -12.77
C LYS A 97 6.13 -1.57 -12.34
N PRO A 98 5.58 -0.44 -12.81
CA PRO A 98 4.16 -0.18 -12.63
C PRO A 98 3.37 -1.24 -13.40
N VAL A 99 2.32 -1.76 -12.78
CA VAL A 99 1.28 -2.58 -13.41
C VAL A 99 -0.10 -2.00 -13.17
#